data_AF-A0A1E4I4S8-F1
#
_entry.id   AF-A0A1E4I4S8-F1
#
_cell.length_a   1.000
_cell.length_b   1.000
_cell.length_c   1.000
_cell.angle_alpha   90.00
_cell.angle_beta   90.00
_cell.angle_gamma   90.00
#
_symmetry.space_group_name_H-M   'P 1'
#
loop_
_entity.id
_entity.type
_entity.pdbx_description
1 polymer ?
#
loop_
_entity_poly.entity_id
_entity_poly.type
_entity_poly.pdbx_seq_one_letter_code
_entity_poly.pdbx_strand_id
1 'polypeptide(L)' 'MSIGAHLQVFRDGDMIVVQDDRNPAGALRYTFREWLAFTYGAKAGDFDHLLPGGVSGSDSGSFPDALGSGRS' A
#
# COMPACT_ATOMS: atom_id res chain seq x y z
N MET A 1 3.75 -24.07 3.05
CA MET A 1 3.05 -23.43 1.92
C MET A 1 2.73 -22.01 2.36
N SER A 2 3.42 -20.99 1.86
CA SER A 2 3.21 -19.61 2.29
C SER A 2 2.02 -19.03 1.54
N ILE A 3 0.96 -18.68 2.27
CA ILE A 3 -0.32 -18.18 1.76
C ILE A 3 -0.32 -16.64 1.63
N GLY A 4 0.86 -16.02 1.59
CA GLY A 4 1.01 -14.57 1.43
C GLY A 4 0.96 -14.13 -0.03
N ALA A 5 0.27 -13.02 -0.29
CA ALA A 5 0.34 -12.31 -1.57
C ALA A 5 1.76 -11.76 -1.77
N HIS A 6 2.32 -11.93 -2.97
CA HIS A 6 3.67 -11.46 -3.30
C HIS A 6 3.58 -10.13 -4.04
N LEU A 7 3.16 -9.10 -3.30
CA LEU A 7 2.93 -7.77 -3.85
C LEU A 7 4.22 -6.94 -3.81
N GLN A 8 4.56 -6.33 -4.95
CA GLN A 8 5.54 -5.26 -5.05
C GLN A 8 4.86 -3.92 -5.27
N VAL A 9 5.43 -2.87 -4.68
CA VAL A 9 5.04 -1.47 -4.92
C VAL A 9 6.27 -0.69 -5.32
N PHE A 10 6.28 -0.08 -6.50
CA PHE A 10 7.41 0.69 -7.01
C PHE A 10 6.96 1.88 -7.84
N ARG A 11 7.88 2.81 -8.12
CA ARG A 11 7.66 3.94 -9.03
C ARG A 11 8.02 3.56 -10.46
N ASP A 12 7.19 3.98 -11.39
CA ASP A 12 7.45 3.91 -12.84
C ASP A 12 7.06 5.25 -13.47
N GLY A 13 8.07 6.09 -13.73
CA GLY A 13 7.87 7.50 -14.07
C GLY A 13 7.10 8.23 -12.95
N ASP A 14 6.00 8.88 -13.34
CA ASP A 14 5.12 9.62 -12.42
C ASP A 14 4.05 8.75 -11.74
N MET A 15 4.08 7.43 -11.98
CA MET A 15 3.09 6.48 -11.50
C MET A 15 3.64 5.60 -10.37
N ILE A 16 2.74 5.18 -9.47
CA ILE A 16 2.95 4.11 -8.50
C ILE A 16 2.33 2.84 -9.07
N VAL A 17 3.12 1.78 -9.18
CA VAL A 17 2.69 0.47 -9.67
C VAL A 17 2.59 -0.49 -8.50
N VAL A 18 1.45 -1.17 -8.39
CA VAL A 18 1.22 -2.27 -7.46
C VAL A 18 1.03 -3.53 -8.27
N GLN A 19 1.87 -4.54 -8.06
CA GLN A 19 1.90 -5.74 -8.89
C GLN A 19 2.05 -6.99 -8.02
N ASP A 20 1.31 -8.05 -8.35
CA ASP A 20 1.61 -9.40 -7.86
C ASP A 20 2.66 -10.02 -8.78
N ASP A 21 3.82 -10.36 -8.24
CA ASP A 21 4.90 -10.96 -9.02
C ASP A 21 4.53 -12.32 -9.61
N ARG A 22 3.55 -13.00 -9.03
CA ARG A 22 3.02 -14.26 -9.56
C ARG A 22 2.01 -14.06 -10.68
N ASN A 23 1.48 -12.84 -10.83
CA ASN A 23 0.58 -12.46 -11.91
C ASN A 23 0.85 -11.02 -12.37
N PRO A 24 1.95 -10.81 -13.12
CA PRO A 24 2.37 -9.47 -13.50
C PRO A 24 1.40 -8.74 -14.43
N ALA A 25 0.50 -9.47 -15.11
CA ALA A 25 -0.52 -8.89 -15.98
C ALA A 25 -1.62 -8.13 -15.23
N GLY A 26 -1.76 -8.36 -13.91
CA GLY A 26 -2.74 -7.69 -13.05
C GLY A 26 -2.26 -6.40 -12.39
N ALA A 27 -1.17 -5.80 -12.87
CA ALA A 27 -0.59 -4.61 -12.24
C ALA A 27 -1.55 -3.41 -12.26
N LEU A 28 -1.77 -2.81 -11.09
CA LEU A 28 -2.55 -1.59 -10.92
C LEU A 28 -1.61 -0.39 -10.92
N ARG A 29 -2.03 0.71 -11.57
CA ARG A 29 -1.23 1.94 -11.67
C ARG A 29 -2.02 3.10 -11.08
N TYR A 30 -1.36 3.86 -10.23
CA TYR A 30 -1.92 5.02 -9.54
C TYR A 30 -1.05 6.23 -9.83
N THR A 31 -1.66 7.40 -9.96
CA THR A 31 -0.91 8.65 -9.75
C THR A 31 -0.48 8.76 -8.29
N PHE A 32 0.51 9.61 -7.99
CA PHE A 32 0.91 9.85 -6.61
C PHE A 32 -0.26 10.34 -5.73
N ARG A 33 -1.15 11.18 -6.26
CA ARG A 33 -2.32 11.69 -5.52
C ARG A 33 -3.33 10.60 -5.21
N GLU A 34 -3.60 9.71 -6.16
CA GLU A 34 -4.52 8.58 -5.94
C GLU A 34 -3.94 7.59 -4.93
N TRP A 35 -2.64 7.31 -5.00
CA TRP A 35 -1.96 6.44 -4.03
C TRP A 35 -2.01 7.01 -2.61
N LEU A 36 -1.80 8.33 -2.45
CA LEU A 36 -1.96 9.00 -1.17
C LEU A 36 -3.40 8.91 -0.64
N ALA A 37 -4.40 9.16 -1.49
CA ALA A 37 -5.80 9.05 -1.09
C ALA A 37 -6.15 7.61 -0.67
N PHE A 38 -5.70 6.62 -1.44
CA PHE A 38 -5.87 5.20 -1.13
C PHE A 38 -5.26 4.83 0.22
N THR A 39 -4.00 5.19 0.45
CA THR A 39 -3.31 4.87 1.72
C THR A 39 -3.89 5.61 2.92
N TYR A 40 -4.42 6.83 2.71
CA TYR A 40 -5.13 7.56 3.75
C TYR A 40 -6.44 6.86 4.14
N GLY A 41 -7.27 6.50 3.16
CA GLY A 41 -8.52 5.76 3.42
C GLY A 41 -8.26 4.40 4.06
N ALA A 42 -7.23 3.68 3.59
CA ALA A 42 -6.82 2.41 4.19
C ALA A 42 -6.44 2.55 5.67
N LYS A 43 -5.69 3.61 6.03
CA LYS A 43 -5.36 3.89 7.44
C LYS A 43 -6.58 4.33 8.27
N ALA A 44 -7.57 4.95 7.64
CA ALA A 44 -8.81 5.35 8.29
C ALA A 44 -9.79 4.19 8.51
N GLY A 45 -9.50 3.00 7.97
CA GLY A 45 -10.40 1.83 8.05
C GLY A 45 -11.50 1.82 6.99
N ASP A 46 -11.39 2.65 5.94
CA ASP A 46 -12.40 2.73 4.88
C ASP A 46 -12.65 1.38 4.20
N PHE A 47 -11.67 0.47 4.24
CA PHE A 47 -11.74 -0.86 3.62
C PHE A 47 -11.99 -2.01 4.61
N ASP A 48 -12.19 -1.74 5.91
CA ASP A 48 -12.35 -2.80 6.92
C ASP A 48 -13.57 -3.69 6.64
N HIS A 49 -14.61 -3.11 6.03
CA HIS A 49 -15.82 -3.82 5.60
C HIS A 49 -15.59 -4.81 4.45
N LEU A 50 -14.46 -4.72 3.75
CA LEU A 50 -14.09 -5.63 2.65
C LEU A 50 -13.37 -6.88 3.16
N LEU A 51 -12.93 -6.90 4.42
CA LEU A 51 -12.25 -8.05 5.02
C LEU A 51 -13.27 -9.01 5.65
N PRO A 52 -13.28 -10.30 5.29
CA PRO A 52 -14.20 -11.26 5.86
C PRO A 52 -13.84 -11.52 7.32
N GLY A 53 -14.63 -10.93 8.23
CA GLY A 53 -14.44 -11.01 9.68
C GLY A 53 -13.49 -9.94 10.17
N GLY A 54 -14.04 -8.81 10.64
CA GLY A 54 -13.28 -7.69 11.18
C GLY A 54 -12.28 -8.12 12.24
N VAL A 55 -11.01 -8.23 11.84
CA VAL A 55 -9.91 -8.21 12.79
C VAL A 55 -9.71 -6.75 13.13
N SER A 56 -10.34 -6.31 14.22
CA SER A 56 -10.03 -5.02 14.84
C SER A 56 -8.62 -5.11 15.44
N GLY A 57 -7.62 -5.06 14.56
CA GLY A 57 -6.21 -4.96 14.92
C GLY A 57 -5.92 -3.50 15.17
N SER A 58 -6.06 -3.07 16.43
CA SER A 58 -5.53 -1.80 16.92
C SER A 58 -3.99 -1.85 16.95
N ASP A 59 -3.34 -2.02 15.81
CA ASP A 59 -1.89 -1.83 15.70
C ASP A 59 -1.66 -0.41 15.17
N SER A 60 -1.51 0.51 16.12
CA SER A 60 -0.91 1.83 15.93
C SER A 60 0.57 1.66 15.58
N GLY A 61 0.84 1.13 14.38
CA GLY A 61 2.17 1.14 13.79
C GLY A 61 2.50 2.56 13.37
N SER A 62 3.14 3.33 14.25
CA SER A 62 3.78 4.59 13.90
C SER A 62 4.76 4.34 12.75
N PHE A 63 4.40 4.75 11.54
CA PHE A 63 5.33 4.85 10.43
C PHE A 63 6.30 6.00 10.77
N PRO A 64 7.62 5.77 10.81
CA PRO A 64 8.55 6.88 11.01
C PRO A 64 8.40 7.87 9.85
N ASP A 65 8.33 9.16 10.18
CA ASP A 65 8.39 10.29 9.25
C ASP A 65 9.73 10.29 8.51
N ALA A 66 9.90 9.43 7.51
CA ALA A 66 11.08 9.42 6.66
C ALA A 66 10.88 10.30 5.43
N LEU A 67 10.65 11.60 5.67
CA LEU A 67 11.04 12.69 4.78
C LEU A 67 12.10 13.54 5.49
N GLY A 68 13.24 12.92 5.79
CA GLY A 68 14.46 13.60 6.21
C GLY A 68 15.41 13.74 5.03
N SER A 69 15.37 14.90 4.38
CA SER A 69 16.34 15.35 3.39
C SER A 69 17.65 15.79 4.06
N GLY A 70 18.80 15.58 3.40
CA GLY A 70 20.12 16.15 3.76
C GLY A 70 21.21 15.06 3.92
N ARG A 71 22.05 14.78 2.92
CA ARG A 71 23.31 15.51 2.62
C ARG A 71 24.05 15.99 3.88
N SER A 72 25.08 15.25 4.31
CA SER A 72 26.50 15.51 3.98
C SER A 72 27.40 14.42 4.56
#